data_AF-A0A7K4DDS3-F1
#
_entry.id   AF-A0A7K4DDS3-F1
#
_cell.length_a   1.000
_cell.length_b   1.000
_cell.length_c   1.000
_cell.angle_alpha   90.00
_cell.angle_beta   90.00
_cell.angle_gamma   90.00
#
_symmetry.space_group_name_H-M   'P 1'
#
loop_
_entity.id
_entity.type
_entity.pdbx_description
1 polymer ?
#
loop_
_entity_poly.entity_id
_entity_poly.type
_entity_poly.pdbx_seq_one_letter_code
_entity_poly.pdbx_strand_id
1 'polypeptide(L)' 'RLVIIDEIGKMEWYSGAFRGLVQEEFDAPTPSVATIAQRGVPGLDQIRARVVEVTRANRDHLLPELEAEVRRLVGDGPG' A
#
# COMPACT_ATOMS: atom_id res chain seq x y z
N ARG A 1 12.19 -1.67 -8.33
CA ARG A 1 12.18 -0.71 -7.18
C ARG A 1 10.91 -0.98 -6.39
N LEU A 2 10.94 -0.96 -5.06
CA LEU A 2 9.77 -1.14 -4.20
C LEU A 2 9.53 0.15 -3.42
N VAL A 3 8.28 0.62 -3.38
CA VAL A 3 7.86 1.78 -2.58
C VAL A 3 7.17 1.29 -1.31
N ILE A 4 7.59 1.81 -0.16
CA ILE A 4 6.96 1.51 1.14
C ILE A 4 6.34 2.78 1.69
N ILE A 5 5.06 2.70 2.09
CA ILE A 5 4.32 3.82 2.66
C ILE A 5 3.75 3.38 4.02
N ASP A 6 4.24 3.98 5.10
CA ASP A 6 3.74 3.73 6.45
C ASP A 6 3.58 5.10 7.14
N GLU A 7 2.39 5.69 7.29
CA GLU A 7 1.01 5.24 7.00
C GLU A 7 0.31 6.19 6.01
N ILE A 8 -0.68 5.69 5.24
CA ILE A 8 -1.70 6.54 4.61
C ILE A 8 -2.82 6.79 5.63
N GLY A 9 -2.53 7.70 6.55
CA GLY A 9 -3.43 8.10 7.62
C GLY A 9 -4.17 9.40 7.32
N LYS A 10 -5.11 9.76 8.20
CA LYS A 10 -5.90 11.00 8.08
C LYS A 10 -5.01 12.26 8.07
N MET A 11 -3.93 12.26 8.86
CA MET A 11 -3.06 13.43 9.01
C MET A 11 -2.25 13.69 7.74
N GLU A 12 -1.63 12.63 7.20
CA GLU A 12 -0.87 12.63 5.95
C GLU A 12 -1.79 12.98 4.79
N TRP A 13 -3.01 12.44 4.80
CA TRP A 13 -4.00 12.73 3.78
C TRP A 13 -4.43 14.20 3.76
N TYR A 14 -4.21 15.04 4.77
CA TYR A 14 -4.53 16.48 4.63
C TYR A 14 -3.51 17.25 3.78
N SER A 15 -2.34 16.67 3.50
CA SER A 15 -1.38 17.25 2.57
C SER A 15 -1.79 16.98 1.13
N GLY A 16 -2.06 18.04 0.36
CA GLY A 16 -2.35 17.92 -1.07
C GLY A 16 -1.20 17.31 -1.87
N ALA A 17 0.04 17.62 -1.50
CA ALA A 17 1.23 17.04 -2.12
C ALA A 17 1.33 15.53 -1.84
N PHE A 18 1.00 15.11 -0.61
CA PHE A 18 0.99 13.68 -0.26
C PHE A 18 -0.09 12.93 -1.04
N ARG A 19 -1.31 13.48 -1.15
CA ARG A 19 -2.37 12.89 -1.98
C ARG A 19 -1.92 12.69 -3.42
N GLY A 20 -1.30 13.72 -4.01
CA GLY A 20 -0.79 13.66 -5.39
C GLY A 20 0.23 12.54 -5.58
N LEU A 21 1.24 12.47 -4.70
CA LEU A 21 2.27 11.41 -4.75
C LEU A 21 1.68 10.01 -4.57
N VAL A 22 0.75 9.83 -3.62
CA VAL A 22 0.09 8.54 -3.41
C VAL A 22 -0.69 8.12 -4.66
N GLN A 23 -1.39 9.07 -5.30
CA GLN A 23 -2.16 8.80 -6.50
C GLN A 23 -1.25 8.44 -7.70
N GLU A 24 -0.16 9.19 -7.89
CA GLU A 24 0.87 8.89 -8.89
C GLU A 24 1.47 7.49 -8.69
N GLU A 25 1.78 7.10 -7.44
CA GLU A 25 2.38 5.80 -7.18
C GLU A 25 1.41 4.63 -7.31
N PHE A 26 0.11 4.82 -7.08
CA PHE A 26 -0.88 3.77 -7.35
C PHE A 26 -1.18 3.61 -8.86
N ASP A 27 -0.92 4.63 -9.67
CA ASP A 27 -1.01 4.57 -11.13
C ASP A 27 0.29 4.08 -11.81
N ALA A 28 1.40 4.07 -11.07
CA ALA A 28 2.70 3.65 -11.57
C ALA A 28 2.82 2.11 -11.66
N PRO A 29 3.65 1.57 -12.58
CA PRO A 29 3.98 0.15 -12.62
C PRO A 29 4.91 -0.29 -11.48
N THR A 30 5.40 0.66 -10.66
CA THR A 30 6.29 0.36 -9.55
C THR A 30 5.51 -0.33 -8.44
N PRO A 31 5.92 -1.53 -7.98
CA PRO A 31 5.24 -2.18 -6.89
C PRO A 31 5.35 -1.37 -5.59
N SER A 32 4.25 -1.31 -4.86
CA SER A 32 4.13 -0.59 -3.60
C SER A 32 3.49 -1.44 -2.50
N VAL A 33 3.90 -1.20 -1.25
CA VAL A 33 3.27 -1.73 -0.05
C VAL A 33 2.93 -0.55 0.85
N ALA A 34 1.67 -0.45 1.27
CA ALA A 34 1.19 0.64 2.09
C ALA A 34 0.38 0.15 3.29
N THR A 35 0.49 0.81 4.43
CA THR A 35 -0.48 0.71 5.52
C THR A 35 -1.52 1.82 5.37
N ILE A 36 -2.78 1.52 5.64
CA ILE A 36 -3.89 2.47 5.55
C ILE A 36 -4.64 2.54 6.88
N ALA A 37 -5.07 3.74 7.26
CA ALA A 37 -5.95 3.87 8.41
C ALA A 37 -7.26 3.12 8.16
N GLN A 38 -7.66 2.26 9.10
CA GLN A 38 -8.91 1.49 9.00
C GLN A 38 -10.16 2.38 8.88
N ARG A 39 -10.08 3.65 9.32
CA ARG A 39 -11.17 4.62 9.25
C ARG A 39 -10.63 6.02 8.97
N GLY A 40 -11.44 6.82 8.28
CA GLY A 40 -11.28 8.28 8.27
C GLY A 40 -10.43 8.87 7.15
N VAL A 41 -10.17 8.12 6.08
CA VAL A 41 -9.50 8.62 4.87
C VAL A 41 -10.45 8.52 3.68
N PRO A 42 -11.17 9.60 3.32
CA PRO A 42 -12.07 9.62 2.17
C PRO A 42 -11.32 9.41 0.86
N GLY A 43 -11.82 8.53 -0.01
CA GLY A 43 -11.29 8.32 -1.37
C GLY A 43 -10.30 7.16 -1.52
N LEU A 44 -9.88 6.51 -0.43
CA LEU A 44 -9.01 5.32 -0.49
C LEU A 44 -9.70 4.10 -1.12
N ASP A 45 -11.03 4.07 -1.13
CA ASP A 45 -11.86 3.04 -1.74
C ASP A 45 -11.71 2.96 -3.27
N GLN A 46 -11.17 4.00 -3.90
CA GLN A 46 -10.95 4.07 -5.33
C GLN A 46 -9.63 3.43 -5.77
N ILE A 47 -8.72 3.15 -4.83
CA ILE A 47 -7.43 2.54 -5.13
C ILE A 47 -7.60 1.05 -5.41
N ARG A 48 -7.12 0.62 -6.57
CA ARG A 48 -7.12 -0.78 -6.97
C ARG A 48 -5.89 -1.48 -6.42
N ALA A 49 -6.01 -2.06 -5.24
CA ALA A 49 -4.96 -2.84 -4.61
C ALA A 49 -5.52 -4.11 -3.95
N ARG A 50 -4.64 -5.08 -3.69
CA ARG A 50 -4.95 -6.16 -2.74
C ARG A 50 -4.94 -5.58 -1.33
N VAL A 51 -6.11 -5.50 -0.71
CA VAL A 51 -6.26 -5.03 0.67
C VAL A 51 -6.36 -6.24 1.59
N VAL A 52 -5.61 -6.21 2.69
CA VAL A 52 -5.66 -7.22 3.76
C VAL A 52 -5.86 -6.52 5.08
N GLU A 53 -6.93 -6.87 5.80
CA GLU A 53 -7.13 -6.38 7.16
C GLU A 53 -6.18 -7.09 8.12
N VAL A 54 -5.32 -6.33 8.80
CA VAL A 54 -4.45 -6.85 9.84
C VAL A 54 -5.25 -7.02 11.13
N THR A 55 -5.32 -8.24 11.62
CA THR A 55 -5.97 -8.62 12.87
C THR A 55 -4.94 -9.24 13.81
N ARG A 56 -5.28 -9.35 15.10
CA ARG A 56 -4.40 -10.05 16.05
C ARG A 56 -4.15 -11.52 15.65
N ALA A 57 -5.11 -12.15 14.98
CA ALA A 57 -5.03 -13.56 14.60
C ALA A 57 -4.14 -13.82 13.38
N ASN A 58 -4.01 -12.84 12.46
CA ASN A 58 -3.23 -13.01 11.23
C ASN A 58 -1.89 -12.26 11.23
N ARG A 59 -1.67 -11.30 12.14
CA ARG A 59 -0.49 -10.42 12.15
C ARG A 59 0.83 -11.17 12.05
N ASP A 60 0.98 -12.22 12.86
CA ASP A 60 2.26 -12.91 13.00
C ASP A 60 2.56 -13.87 11.83
N HIS A 61 1.55 -14.18 11.00
CA HIS A 61 1.67 -15.04 9.81
C HIS A 61 1.54 -14.27 8.49
N LEU A 62 1.23 -12.97 8.53
CA LEU A 62 1.02 -12.16 7.32
C LEU A 62 2.33 -11.90 6.56
N LEU A 63 3.44 -11.78 7.27
CA LEU A 63 4.72 -11.36 6.69
C LEU A 63 5.20 -12.30 5.57
N PRO A 64 5.24 -13.64 5.76
CA PRO A 64 5.60 -14.56 4.68
C PRO A 64 4.73 -14.45 3.43
N GLU A 65 3.42 -14.23 3.60
CA GLU A 65 2.48 -14.09 2.48
C GLU A 65 2.72 -12.80 1.69
N LEU A 66 2.91 -11.68 2.40
CA LEU A 66 3.20 -10.39 1.78
C LEU A 66 4.58 -10.40 1.10
N GLU A 67 5.58 -11.01 1.72
CA GLU A 67 6.92 -11.12 1.15
C GLU A 67 6.91 -11.93 -0.15
N ALA A 68 6.18 -13.05 -0.20
CA ALA A 68 6.03 -13.85 -1.41
C ALA A 68 5.34 -13.08 -2.54
N GLU A 69 4.33 -12.26 -2.21
CA GLU A 69 3.65 -11.38 -3.17
C GLU A 69 4.59 -10.31 -3.72
N VAL A 70 5.29 -9.59 -2.84
CA VAL A 70 6.22 -8.53 -3.21
C VAL A 70 7.35 -9.08 -4.08
N ARG A 71 7.89 -10.26 -3.76
CA ARG A 71 8.92 -10.90 -4.59
C ARG A 71 8.42 -11.22 -6.00
N ARG A 72 7.17 -11.65 -6.15
CA ARG A 72 6.54 -11.85 -7.47
C ARG A 72 6.43 -10.53 -8.23
N LEU A 73 5.86 -9.50 -7.59
CA LEU A 73 5.67 -8.18 -8.22
C LEU A 73 7.00 -7.49 -8.59
N VAL A 74 8.04 -7.65 -7.79
CA VAL A 74 9.37 -7.08 -8.05
C VAL A 74 10.15 -7.92 -9.07
N GLY A 75 9.95 -9.25 -9.07
CA GLY A 75 10.62 -10.21 -9.96
C GLY A 75 10.05 -10.27 -11.38
N ASP A 76 8.77 -9.90 -11.56
CA ASP A 76 8.07 -9.87 -12.86
C ASP A 76 8.19 -8.50 -13.60
N GLY A 77 9.01 -7.57 -13.11
CA GLY A 77 9.26 -6.30 -13.80
C GLY A 77 10.08 -6.51 -15.10
N PRO A 78 9.84 -5.75 -16.18
CA PRO A 78 10.67 -5.85 -17.37
C PRO A 78 12.10 -5.44 -17.00
N GLY A 79 13.04 -6.36 -17.21
CA GLY A 79 14.48 -6.08 -17.15
C GLY A 79 14.92 -5.13 -18.25
#